data_AF-A0A7S2FMG2-F1
#
_entry.id   AF-A0A7S2FMG2-F1
#
_cell.length_a   1.000
_cell.length_b   1.000
_cell.length_c   1.000
_cell.angle_alpha   90.00
_cell.angle_beta   90.00
_cell.angle_gamma   90.00
#
_symmetry.space_group_name_H-M   'P 1'
#
loop_
_entity.id
_entity.type
_entity.pdbx_description
1 polymer ?
#
loop_
_entity_poly.entity_id
_entity_poly.type
_entity_poly.pdbx_seq_one_letter_code
_entity_poly.pdbx_strand_id
1 'polypeptide(L)'
;MSRRGRSALDRPLPMRGKNEVGLSAFAFLFSEFIQYSQQRVNTAEELERKLEDAGVGIGRRVLELGCLREKSSKRETRMLGILNFITSVVWKMLFGNSADSLEKAVEQEDEFMIVEKAPIVNTYISNAPCSCAAFVAGIVRGVLEGAQFPASVSAHEQEDSRTVILIKFAPEVLEREKRLAS
;
A
#
# COMPACT_ATOMS: atom_id res chain seq x y z
N MET A 1 -42.56 24.96 -10.17
CA MET A 1 -41.14 24.84 -9.77
C MET A 1 -40.68 23.42 -10.07
N SER A 2 -39.88 23.25 -11.13
CA SER A 2 -39.42 21.93 -11.58
C SER A 2 -38.44 21.33 -10.57
N ARG A 3 -38.75 20.12 -10.07
CA ARG A 3 -37.80 19.33 -9.29
C ARG A 3 -36.67 18.91 -10.24
N ARG A 4 -35.55 19.64 -10.24
CA ARG A 4 -34.28 19.16 -10.79
C ARG A 4 -34.02 17.79 -10.15
N GLY A 5 -34.00 16.73 -10.97
CA GLY A 5 -33.52 15.43 -10.53
C GLY A 5 -32.11 15.61 -9.98
N ARG A 6 -31.86 15.12 -8.76
CA ARG A 6 -30.53 15.17 -8.14
C ARG A 6 -29.52 14.59 -9.12
N SER A 7 -28.46 15.34 -9.40
CA SER A 7 -27.36 14.87 -10.23
C SER A 7 -26.75 13.63 -9.59
N ALA A 8 -26.13 12.73 -10.38
CA ALA A 8 -25.36 11.62 -9.83
C ALA A 8 -24.25 12.13 -8.86
N LEU A 9 -23.81 13.37 -9.04
CA LEU A 9 -22.86 14.07 -8.18
C LEU A 9 -23.45 14.49 -6.81
N ASP A 10 -24.78 14.66 -6.72
CA ASP A 10 -25.48 14.98 -5.47
C ASP A 10 -25.80 13.73 -4.64
N ARG A 11 -25.47 12.55 -5.17
CA ARG A 11 -25.68 11.29 -4.47
C ARG A 11 -24.44 11.05 -3.59
N PRO A 12 -24.57 11.02 -2.26
CA PRO A 12 -23.45 10.61 -1.43
C PRO A 12 -23.03 9.22 -1.90
N LEU A 13 -21.73 9.07 -2.19
CA LEU A 13 -21.16 7.77 -2.54
C LEU A 13 -21.64 6.76 -1.49
N PRO A 14 -22.14 5.57 -1.90
CA PRO A 14 -22.59 4.59 -0.93
C PRO A 14 -21.44 4.28 0.03
N MET A 15 -21.55 4.79 1.26
CA MET A 15 -20.59 4.58 2.35
C MET A 15 -20.42 3.09 2.69
N ARG A 16 -21.35 2.25 2.22
CA ARG A 16 -21.34 0.80 2.35
C ARG A 16 -21.75 0.17 1.03
N GLY A 17 -20.76 -0.16 0.23
CA GLY A 17 -20.87 -1.12 -0.85
C GLY A 17 -19.64 -2.00 -0.79
N LYS A 18 -19.56 -2.86 0.24
CA LYS A 18 -18.59 -3.95 0.22
C LYS A 18 -19.12 -4.99 -0.77
N ASN A 19 -18.97 -4.72 -2.06
CA ASN A 19 -19.00 -5.80 -3.04
C ASN A 19 -17.70 -6.55 -2.83
N GLU A 20 -17.74 -7.53 -1.94
CA GLU A 20 -16.61 -8.43 -1.73
C GLU A 20 -16.54 -9.33 -2.97
N VAL A 21 -15.42 -9.23 -3.67
CA VAL A 21 -15.11 -10.10 -4.80
C VAL A 21 -14.45 -11.36 -4.24
N GLY A 22 -14.76 -12.51 -4.83
CA GLY A 22 -14.11 -13.76 -4.44
C GLY A 22 -12.59 -13.65 -4.55
N LEU A 23 -11.89 -14.10 -3.51
CA LEU A 23 -10.43 -14.06 -3.42
C LEU A 23 -9.74 -14.67 -4.65
N SER A 24 -10.31 -15.75 -5.18
CA SER A 24 -9.81 -16.45 -6.36
C SER A 24 -9.81 -15.56 -7.62
N ALA A 25 -10.78 -14.65 -7.78
CA ALA A 25 -10.83 -13.77 -8.95
C ALA A 25 -9.65 -12.79 -8.96
N PHE A 26 -9.28 -12.26 -7.79
CA PHE A 26 -8.06 -11.46 -7.65
C PHE A 26 -6.81 -12.29 -7.93
N ALA A 27 -6.71 -13.50 -7.36
CA ALA A 27 -5.56 -14.38 -7.55
C ALA A 27 -5.34 -14.72 -9.04
N PHE A 28 -6.40 -15.06 -9.79
CA PHE A 28 -6.30 -15.34 -11.22
C PHE A 28 -5.90 -14.09 -12.03
N LEU A 29 -6.51 -12.94 -11.75
CA LEU A 29 -6.17 -11.68 -12.42
C LEU A 29 -4.70 -11.29 -12.16
N PHE A 30 -4.26 -11.42 -10.91
CA PHE A 30 -2.91 -11.06 -10.49
C PHE A 30 -1.87 -12.02 -11.05
N SER A 31 -2.17 -13.32 -11.11
CA SER A 31 -1.31 -14.31 -11.77
C SER A 31 -1.13 -14.01 -13.26
N GLU A 32 -2.22 -13.73 -13.98
CA GLU A 32 -2.15 -13.32 -15.40
C GLU A 32 -1.39 -12.01 -15.59
N PHE A 33 -1.56 -11.04 -14.68
CA PHE A 33 -0.81 -9.79 -14.71
C PHE A 33 0.71 -10.01 -14.59
N ILE A 34 1.15 -10.90 -13.70
CA ILE A 34 2.56 -11.26 -13.54
C ILE A 34 3.07 -11.99 -14.78
N GLN A 35 2.35 -13.00 -15.27
CA GLN A 35 2.74 -13.74 -16.47
C GLN A 35 2.85 -12.82 -17.71
N TYR A 36 1.87 -11.94 -17.90
CA TYR A 36 1.86 -10.94 -18.97
C TYR A 36 3.06 -10.00 -18.89
N SER A 37 3.42 -9.59 -17.67
CA SER A 37 4.55 -8.69 -17.42
C SER A 37 5.89 -9.40 -17.63
N GLN A 38 6.00 -10.66 -17.19
CA GLN A 38 7.17 -11.52 -17.33
C GLN A 38 7.53 -11.74 -18.81
N GLN A 39 6.55 -11.92 -19.69
CA GLN A 39 6.79 -12.05 -21.14
C GLN A 39 7.38 -10.80 -21.79
N ARG A 40 7.40 -9.65 -21.09
CA ARG A 40 7.80 -8.33 -21.60
C ARG A 40 9.00 -7.74 -20.88
N VAL A 41 9.68 -8.53 -20.04
CA VAL A 41 10.87 -8.14 -19.29
C VAL A 41 11.90 -9.24 -19.40
N ASN A 42 13.17 -8.88 -19.29
CA ASN A 42 14.27 -9.83 -19.42
C ASN A 42 14.86 -10.23 -18.07
N THR A 43 14.63 -9.43 -17.02
CA THR A 43 15.18 -9.65 -15.68
C THR A 43 14.08 -9.64 -14.60
N ALA A 44 14.37 -10.30 -13.48
CA ALA A 44 13.49 -10.29 -12.31
C ALA A 44 13.34 -8.86 -11.73
N GLU A 45 14.40 -8.06 -11.74
CA GLU A 45 14.37 -6.67 -11.28
C GLU A 45 13.44 -5.79 -12.13
N GLU A 46 13.43 -5.97 -13.46
CA GLU A 46 12.50 -5.26 -14.35
C GLU A 46 11.05 -5.66 -14.08
N LEU A 47 10.81 -6.94 -13.75
CA LEU A 47 9.49 -7.42 -13.36
C LEU A 47 9.05 -6.77 -12.05
N GLU A 48 9.91 -6.77 -11.03
CA GLU A 48 9.64 -6.16 -9.73
C GLU A 48 9.31 -4.67 -9.86
N ARG A 49 10.08 -3.91 -10.66
CA ARG A 49 9.78 -2.50 -10.93
C ARG A 49 8.41 -2.31 -11.58
N LYS A 50 8.02 -3.15 -12.55
CA LYS A 50 6.69 -3.09 -13.16
C LYS A 50 5.58 -3.37 -12.14
N LEU A 51 5.78 -4.35 -11.25
CA LEU A 51 4.84 -4.65 -10.17
C LEU A 51 4.74 -3.48 -9.18
N GLU A 52 5.88 -2.90 -8.82
CA GLU A 52 5.97 -1.75 -7.93
C GLU A 52 5.21 -0.54 -8.51
N ASP A 53 5.46 -0.19 -9.78
CA ASP A 53 4.79 0.93 -10.46
C ASP A 53 3.26 0.73 -10.54
N ALA A 54 2.81 -0.50 -10.78
CA ALA A 54 1.38 -0.83 -10.73
C ALA A 54 0.82 -0.63 -9.31
N GLY A 55 1.56 -1.06 -8.29
CA GLY A 55 1.24 -0.84 -6.88
C GLY A 55 1.11 0.64 -6.53
N VAL A 56 2.02 1.50 -7.01
CA VAL A 56 2.01 2.95 -6.74
C VAL A 56 0.72 3.62 -7.17
N GLY A 57 0.23 3.28 -8.37
CA GLY A 57 -1.04 3.80 -8.87
C GLY A 57 -2.24 3.39 -8.00
N ILE A 58 -2.20 2.18 -7.46
CA ILE A 58 -3.23 1.67 -6.53
C ILE A 58 -3.11 2.38 -5.18
N GLY A 59 -1.91 2.54 -4.64
CA GLY A 59 -1.65 3.22 -3.37
C GLY A 59 -2.22 4.64 -3.32
N ARG A 60 -2.01 5.43 -4.37
CA ARG A 60 -2.56 6.80 -4.48
C ARG A 60 -4.09 6.82 -4.41
N ARG A 61 -4.76 5.90 -5.11
CA ARG A 61 -6.23 5.79 -5.09
C ARG A 61 -6.75 5.28 -3.75
N VAL A 62 -6.03 4.36 -3.12
CA VAL A 62 -6.40 3.82 -1.81
C VAL A 62 -6.27 4.90 -0.72
N LEU A 63 -5.25 5.76 -0.79
CA LEU A 63 -5.14 6.92 0.09
C LEU A 63 -6.37 7.83 -0.01
N GLU A 64 -6.75 8.24 -1.22
CA GLU A 64 -7.92 9.10 -1.45
C GLU A 64 -9.20 8.49 -0.89
N LEU A 65 -9.43 7.20 -1.18
CA LEU A 65 -10.60 6.46 -0.69
C LEU A 65 -10.58 6.27 0.83
N GLY A 66 -9.40 6.01 1.41
CA GLY A 66 -9.22 5.86 2.85
C GLY A 66 -9.53 7.15 3.59
N CYS A 67 -8.96 8.28 3.14
CA CYS A 67 -9.20 9.60 3.73
C CYS A 67 -10.67 10.03 3.61
N LEU A 68 -11.36 9.67 2.52
CA LEU A 68 -12.78 10.00 2.33
C LEU A 68 -13.71 9.16 3.23
N ARG A 69 -13.35 7.89 3.45
CA ARG A 69 -14.19 6.95 4.23
C ARG A 69 -13.96 7.08 5.74
N GLU A 70 -12.79 7.55 6.18
CA GLU A 70 -12.56 7.84 7.58
C GLU A 70 -13.36 9.05 8.06
N LYS A 71 -14.10 8.87 9.16
CA LYS A 71 -14.99 9.88 9.74
C LYS A 71 -14.29 11.19 10.12
N SER A 72 -12.97 11.15 10.36
CA SER A 72 -12.18 12.32 10.74
C SER A 72 -11.61 13.06 9.55
N SER A 73 -11.46 12.42 8.37
CA SER A 73 -10.77 12.93 7.18
C SER A 73 -9.51 13.75 7.49
N LYS A 74 -8.80 13.37 8.57
CA LYS A 74 -7.63 14.09 9.05
C LYS A 74 -6.45 13.63 8.22
N ARG A 75 -5.80 14.57 7.54
CA ARG A 75 -4.55 14.31 6.85
C ARG A 75 -3.46 14.11 7.89
N GLU A 76 -2.81 12.94 7.85
CA GLU A 76 -1.68 12.65 8.72
C GLU A 76 -0.50 13.59 8.42
N THR A 77 0.11 14.14 9.47
CA THR A 77 1.26 15.06 9.38
C THR A 77 2.53 14.50 10.01
N ARG A 78 2.41 13.40 10.75
CA ARG A 78 3.49 12.75 11.51
C ARG A 78 3.86 11.41 10.86
N MET A 79 5.13 11.04 10.89
CA MET A 79 5.61 9.76 10.31
C MET A 79 4.88 8.55 10.91
N LEU A 80 4.79 8.46 12.24
CA LEU A 80 4.06 7.37 12.90
C LEU A 80 2.56 7.40 12.58
N GLY A 81 1.99 8.58 12.37
CA GLY A 81 0.58 8.73 12.01
C GLY A 81 0.28 8.08 10.66
N ILE A 82 1.06 8.43 9.62
CA ILE A 82 0.87 7.86 8.29
C ILE A 82 1.21 6.36 8.23
N LEU A 83 2.23 5.91 8.97
CA LEU A 83 2.57 4.48 9.04
C LEU A 83 1.46 3.67 9.71
N ASN A 84 0.85 4.17 10.80
CA ASN A 84 -0.29 3.52 11.44
C ASN A 84 -1.53 3.51 10.55
N PHE A 85 -1.75 4.58 9.78
CA PHE A 85 -2.80 4.62 8.77
C PHE A 85 -2.60 3.52 7.71
N ILE A 86 -1.36 3.32 7.25
CA ILE A 86 -1.03 2.26 6.30
C ILE A 86 -1.30 0.88 6.91
N THR A 87 -0.72 0.58 8.08
CA THR A 87 -0.82 -0.76 8.69
C THR A 87 -2.22 -1.10 9.21
N SER A 88 -3.08 -0.12 9.49
CA SER A 88 -4.43 -0.35 10.02
C SER A 88 -5.53 -0.15 8.98
N VAL A 89 -5.51 0.95 8.23
CA VAL A 89 -6.60 1.33 7.32
C VAL A 89 -6.37 0.74 5.95
N VAL A 90 -5.20 1.03 5.35
CA VAL A 90 -4.85 0.55 4.01
C VAL A 90 -4.80 -0.97 3.99
N TRP A 91 -4.13 -1.58 4.97
CA TRP A 91 -4.06 -3.03 5.11
C TRP A 91 -5.44 -3.67 5.23
N LYS A 92 -6.30 -3.16 6.10
CA LYS A 92 -7.67 -3.68 6.24
C LYS A 92 -8.50 -3.52 4.96
N MET A 93 -8.27 -2.46 4.19
CA MET A 93 -8.94 -2.24 2.90
C MET A 93 -8.50 -3.25 1.84
N LEU A 94 -7.24 -3.65 1.84
CA LEU A 94 -6.65 -4.54 0.82
C LEU A 94 -6.74 -6.02 1.20
N PHE A 95 -6.50 -6.33 2.46
CA PHE A 95 -6.23 -7.68 2.98
C PHE A 95 -7.26 -8.12 4.03
N GLY A 96 -8.14 -7.23 4.48
CA GLY A 96 -9.16 -7.52 5.48
C GLY A 96 -8.67 -7.50 6.94
N ASN A 97 -7.35 -7.51 7.16
CA ASN A 97 -6.69 -7.49 8.46
C ASN A 97 -5.68 -6.33 8.55
N SER A 98 -5.28 -5.96 9.77
CA SER A 98 -4.14 -5.07 10.00
C SER A 98 -2.82 -5.82 9.76
N ALA A 99 -1.74 -5.08 9.53
CA ALA A 99 -0.41 -5.67 9.44
C ALA A 99 0.01 -6.31 10.78
N ASP A 100 0.87 -7.33 10.73
CA ASP A 100 1.29 -8.05 11.95
C ASP A 100 2.13 -7.19 12.89
N SER A 101 3.06 -6.39 12.35
CA SER A 101 3.95 -5.52 13.14
C SER A 101 4.42 -4.30 12.35
N LEU A 102 4.63 -3.19 13.06
CA LEU A 102 5.34 -2.00 12.60
C LEU A 102 6.52 -1.76 13.53
N GLU A 103 7.73 -1.83 12.97
CA GLU A 103 8.97 -1.75 13.73
C GLU A 103 9.79 -0.56 13.23
N LYS A 104 10.48 0.13 14.14
CA LYS A 104 11.46 1.15 13.78
C LYS A 104 12.85 0.51 13.78
N ALA A 105 13.69 0.81 12.80
CA ALA A 105 15.07 0.36 12.82
C ALA A 105 15.80 0.90 14.05
N VAL A 106 16.64 0.06 14.66
CA VAL A 106 17.33 0.41 15.91
C VAL A 106 18.38 1.51 15.68
N GLU A 107 19.05 1.47 14.53
CA GLU A 107 20.20 2.33 14.23
C GLU A 107 19.87 3.50 13.31
N GLN A 108 18.76 3.43 12.57
CA GLN A 108 18.41 4.40 11.53
C GLN A 108 17.05 5.04 11.84
N GLU A 109 17.05 6.34 12.14
CA GLU A 109 15.82 7.07 12.50
C GLU A 109 14.84 7.23 11.32
N ASP A 110 15.35 7.14 10.10
CA ASP A 110 14.63 7.23 8.83
C ASP A 110 14.05 5.90 8.36
N GLU A 111 14.37 4.79 9.03
CA GLU A 111 13.98 3.45 8.61
C GLU A 111 12.90 2.82 9.50
N PHE A 112 11.86 2.32 8.83
CA PHE A 112 10.72 1.62 9.42
C PHE A 112 10.45 0.33 8.63
N MET A 113 9.90 -0.66 9.30
CA MET A 113 9.65 -1.99 8.75
C MET A 113 8.22 -2.40 9.05
N ILE A 114 7.47 -2.75 8.01
CA ILE A 114 6.20 -3.47 8.16
C ILE A 114 6.50 -4.95 7.99
N VAL A 115 6.19 -5.76 9.00
CA VAL A 115 6.45 -7.20 8.98
C VAL A 115 5.15 -7.95 8.75
N GLU A 116 5.18 -8.90 7.83
CA GLU A 116 4.09 -9.82 7.50
C GLU A 116 4.57 -11.26 7.66
N LYS A 117 3.97 -12.02 8.58
CA LYS A 117 4.31 -13.43 8.84
C LYS A 117 3.66 -14.38 7.85
N ALA A 118 2.54 -13.96 7.25
CA ALA A 118 1.80 -14.73 6.26
C ALA A 118 1.34 -13.79 5.13
N PRO A 119 2.25 -13.34 4.26
CA PRO A 119 1.92 -12.41 3.19
C PRO A 119 0.83 -13.01 2.30
N ILE A 120 -0.35 -12.37 2.30
CA ILE A 120 -1.51 -12.90 1.57
C ILE A 120 -1.22 -12.95 0.06
N VAL A 121 -0.37 -12.04 -0.43
CA VAL A 121 0.09 -12.04 -1.83
C VAL A 121 0.85 -13.30 -2.25
N ASN A 122 1.64 -13.91 -1.35
CA ASN A 122 2.37 -15.15 -1.67
C ASN A 122 1.45 -16.38 -1.55
N THR A 123 0.36 -16.28 -0.81
CA THR A 123 -0.69 -17.31 -0.81
C THR A 123 -1.34 -17.45 -2.20
N TYR A 124 -1.37 -16.38 -3.00
CA TYR A 124 -2.01 -16.40 -4.31
C TYR A 124 -1.16 -17.02 -5.43
N ILE A 125 0.16 -17.12 -5.24
CA ILE A 125 1.07 -17.52 -6.32
C ILE A 125 2.17 -18.41 -5.77
N SER A 126 1.98 -19.72 -5.89
CA SER A 126 2.94 -20.72 -5.39
C SER A 126 4.26 -20.75 -6.18
N ASN A 127 4.30 -20.16 -7.39
CA ASN A 127 5.46 -20.17 -8.30
C ASN A 127 5.67 -18.79 -8.96
N ALA A 128 5.73 -17.72 -8.17
CA ALA A 128 6.07 -16.41 -8.72
C ALA A 128 7.57 -16.35 -9.06
N PRO A 129 7.97 -15.83 -10.22
CA PRO A 129 9.37 -15.73 -10.65
C PRO A 129 10.17 -14.62 -9.92
N CYS A 130 9.51 -13.80 -9.10
CA CYS A 130 10.08 -12.70 -8.33
C CYS A 130 9.25 -12.46 -7.05
N SER A 131 9.72 -11.61 -6.13
CA SER A 131 8.94 -11.32 -4.92
C SER A 131 7.70 -10.51 -5.27
N CYS A 132 6.53 -11.10 -5.11
CA CYS A 132 5.25 -10.42 -5.31
C CYS A 132 5.02 -9.32 -4.27
N ALA A 133 5.81 -9.31 -3.19
CA ALA A 133 5.81 -8.26 -2.20
C ALA A 133 6.28 -6.90 -2.78
N ALA A 134 7.00 -6.88 -3.92
CA ALA A 134 7.31 -5.64 -4.65
C ALA A 134 6.04 -4.85 -5.05
N PHE A 135 4.96 -5.56 -5.39
CA PHE A 135 3.66 -4.93 -5.67
C PHE A 135 3.10 -4.22 -4.42
N VAL A 136 3.21 -4.86 -3.25
CA VAL A 136 2.74 -4.29 -1.97
C VAL A 136 3.63 -3.13 -1.53
N ALA A 137 4.94 -3.24 -1.69
CA ALA A 137 5.88 -2.14 -1.48
C ALA A 137 5.52 -0.92 -2.34
N GLY A 138 5.17 -1.15 -3.62
CA GLY A 138 4.66 -0.10 -4.51
C GLY A 138 3.39 0.58 -3.99
N ILE A 139 2.43 -0.18 -3.45
CA ILE A 139 1.23 0.40 -2.83
C ILE A 139 1.61 1.30 -1.66
N VAL A 140 2.48 0.85 -0.76
CA VAL A 140 2.97 1.63 0.37
C VAL A 140 3.65 2.91 -0.13
N ARG A 141 4.55 2.80 -1.12
CA ARG A 141 5.21 3.95 -1.76
C ARG A 141 4.20 4.95 -2.31
N GLY A 142 3.17 4.47 -3.03
CA GLY A 142 2.13 5.31 -3.60
C GLY A 142 1.29 6.06 -2.56
N VAL A 143 1.00 5.43 -1.41
CA VAL A 143 0.33 6.08 -0.28
C VAL A 143 1.22 7.17 0.32
N LEU A 144 2.49 6.85 0.57
CA LEU A 144 3.46 7.78 1.17
C LEU A 144 3.73 8.99 0.26
N GLU A 145 3.94 8.79 -1.03
CA GLU A 145 4.08 9.86 -2.03
C GLU A 145 2.81 10.74 -2.08
N GLY A 146 1.63 10.13 -2.13
CA GLY A 146 0.35 10.84 -2.14
C GLY A 146 0.13 11.67 -0.87
N ALA A 147 0.61 11.18 0.27
CA ALA A 147 0.53 11.86 1.56
C ALA A 147 1.65 12.89 1.80
N GLN A 148 2.56 13.10 0.83
CA GLN A 148 3.72 14.00 0.95
C GLN A 148 4.73 13.55 2.02
N PHE A 149 4.98 12.24 2.09
CA PHE A 149 6.07 11.61 2.84
C PHE A 149 6.97 10.84 1.85
N PRO A 150 7.78 11.52 1.02
CA PRO A 150 8.66 10.82 0.09
C PRO A 150 9.54 9.80 0.82
N ALA A 151 9.59 8.58 0.29
CA ALA A 151 10.33 7.45 0.85
C ALA A 151 10.70 6.46 -0.25
N SER A 152 11.85 5.79 -0.10
CA SER A 152 12.12 4.56 -0.84
C SER A 152 11.51 3.39 -0.08
N VAL A 153 10.79 2.52 -0.80
CA VAL A 153 10.13 1.36 -0.20
C VAL A 153 10.57 0.11 -0.96
N SER A 154 11.02 -0.92 -0.26
CA SER A 154 11.42 -2.20 -0.84
C SER A 154 10.82 -3.35 -0.06
N ALA A 155 10.68 -4.50 -0.70
CA ALA A 155 10.23 -5.73 -0.04
C ALA A 155 11.36 -6.75 0.00
N HIS A 156 11.48 -7.43 1.14
CA HIS A 156 12.48 -8.45 1.38
C HIS A 156 11.82 -9.67 2.02
N GLU A 157 12.08 -10.85 1.48
CA GLU A 157 11.70 -12.11 2.11
C GLU A 157 12.83 -12.57 3.03
N GLN A 158 12.49 -12.88 4.28
CA GLN A 158 13.42 -13.42 5.27
C GLN A 158 13.41 -14.94 5.26
N GLU A 159 14.47 -15.53 5.83
CA GLU A 159 14.67 -16.99 5.88
C GLU A 159 13.53 -17.76 6.56
N ASP A 160 12.78 -17.10 7.44
CA ASP A 160 11.64 -17.66 8.16
C ASP A 160 10.29 -17.47 7.43
N SER A 161 10.34 -17.21 6.12
CA SER A 161 9.18 -16.95 5.26
C SER A 161 8.39 -15.69 5.62
N ARG A 162 8.93 -14.81 6.48
CA ARG A 162 8.35 -13.49 6.72
C ARG A 162 8.68 -12.57 5.55
N THR A 163 7.73 -11.71 5.21
CA THR A 163 7.97 -10.61 4.28
C THR A 163 8.10 -9.32 5.07
N VAL A 164 9.17 -8.57 4.80
CA VAL A 164 9.42 -7.27 5.40
C VAL A 164 9.37 -6.21 4.33
N ILE A 165 8.52 -5.21 4.52
CA ILE A 165 8.49 -4.00 3.70
C ILE A 165 9.32 -2.96 4.42
N LEU A 166 10.50 -2.68 3.89
CA LEU A 166 11.41 -1.66 4.40
C LEU A 166 10.99 -0.30 3.82
N ILE A 167 10.82 0.68 4.69
CA ILE A 167 10.46 2.05 4.37
C ILE A 167 11.59 2.94 4.86
N LYS A 168 12.26 3.63 3.94
CA LYS A 168 13.31 4.60 4.25
C LYS A 168 12.84 5.99 3.82
N PHE A 169 12.55 6.85 4.78
CA PHE A 169 12.07 8.21 4.51
C PHE A 169 13.17 9.10 3.96
N ALA A 170 12.78 10.04 3.10
CA ALA A 170 13.70 11.06 2.61
C ALA A 170 14.11 12.03 3.73
N PRO A 171 15.33 12.61 3.69
CA PRO A 171 15.82 13.51 4.74
C PRO A 171 14.88 14.68 5.07
N GLU A 172 14.20 15.25 4.07
CA GLU A 172 13.27 16.35 4.27
C GLU A 172 12.06 15.99 5.17
N VAL A 173 11.69 14.71 5.22
CA VAL A 173 10.61 14.21 6.07
C VAL A 173 11.04 14.24 7.54
N LEU A 174 12.29 13.84 7.82
CA LEU A 174 12.85 13.86 9.17
C LEU A 174 13.02 15.29 9.68
N GLU A 175 13.50 16.20 8.83
CA GLU A 175 13.61 17.63 9.16
C GLU A 175 12.24 18.24 9.48
N ARG A 176 11.19 17.86 8.74
CA ARG A 176 9.82 18.26 9.03
C ARG A 176 9.34 17.67 10.36
N GLU A 177 9.58 16.39 10.61
CA GLU A 177 9.18 15.73 11.85
C GLU A 177 9.83 16.42 13.08
N LYS A 178 11.13 16.74 13.00
CA LYS A 178 11.86 17.45 14.07
C LYS A 178 11.26 18.83 14.36
N ARG A 179 10.88 19.60 13.33
CA ARG A 179 10.23 20.91 13.48
C ARG A 179 8.81 20.83 14.06
N LEU A 180 8.12 19.71 13.89
CA LEU A 180 6.79 19.49 14.45
C LEU A 180 6.82 18.90 15.87
N ALA A 181 7.99 18.47 16.33
CA ALA A 181 8.21 17.96 17.68
C ALA A 181 8.67 19.05 18.67
N SER A 182 9.20 20.17 18.16
CA SER A 182 9.49 21.41 18.91
C SER A 182 8.24 22.26 19.08
#